data_AF-A0A920G391-F1
#
_entry.id   AF-A0A920G391-F1
#
_cell.length_a   1.000
_cell.length_b   1.000
_cell.length_c   1.000
_cell.angle_alpha   90.00
_cell.angle_beta   90.00
_cell.angle_gamma   90.00
#
_symmetry.space_group_name_H-M   'P 1'
#
loop_
_entity.id
_entity.type
_entity.pdbx_description
1 polymer ?
#
loop_
_entity_poly.entity_id
_entity_poly.type
_entity_poly.pdbx_seq_one_letter_code
_entity_poly.pdbx_strand_id
1 'polypeptide(L)'
;MVRVRCVSLPKGSIWQAIGERPWIGLGLALVVILLDQWSKQLAMDTLQFRQPEAVTSWFDWMLTYNTGAAFSFLAEAGGWQRWF
;
A
#
# COMPACT_ATOMS: atom_id res chain seq x y z
N MET A 1 -31.06 -21.38 -2.41
CA MET A 1 -30.39 -21.15 -3.71
C MET A 1 -30.08 -19.66 -3.82
N VAL A 2 -28.83 -19.23 -3.57
CA VAL A 2 -28.45 -17.80 -3.62
C VAL A 2 -27.86 -17.52 -5.00
N ARG A 3 -28.49 -16.61 -5.76
CA ARG A 3 -28.02 -16.19 -7.08
C ARG A 3 -27.06 -15.03 -6.91
N VAL A 4 -25.76 -15.29 -7.00
CA VAL A 4 -24.77 -14.21 -7.11
C VAL A 4 -25.00 -13.52 -8.46
N ARG A 5 -25.48 -12.28 -8.46
CA ARG A 5 -25.52 -11.47 -9.67
C ARG A 5 -24.15 -10.84 -9.85
N CYS A 6 -23.46 -11.23 -10.91
CA CYS A 6 -22.32 -10.47 -11.39
C CYS A 6 -22.82 -9.08 -11.76
N VAL A 7 -22.37 -8.04 -11.07
CA VAL A 7 -22.67 -6.66 -11.44
C VAL A 7 -21.88 -6.36 -12.70
N SER A 8 -22.58 -6.10 -13.82
CA SER A 8 -21.94 -5.64 -15.03
C SER A 8 -21.42 -4.22 -14.81
N LEU A 9 -20.12 -4.01 -15.04
CA LEU A 9 -19.53 -2.68 -14.96
C LEU A 9 -20.14 -1.76 -16.04
N PRO A 10 -20.30 -0.45 -15.76
CA PRO A 10 -20.81 0.50 -16.73
C PRO A 10 -19.92 0.52 -17.97
N LYS A 11 -20.53 0.51 -19.17
CA LYS A 11 -19.82 0.61 -20.43
C LYS A 11 -19.02 1.91 -20.50
N GLY A 12 -17.72 1.81 -20.75
CA GLY A 12 -16.80 2.96 -20.82
C GLY A 12 -16.25 3.42 -19.46
N SER A 13 -16.54 2.70 -18.36
CA SER A 13 -15.95 3.02 -17.05
C SER A 13 -14.46 2.64 -16.99
N ILE A 14 -13.69 3.35 -16.16
CA ILE A 14 -12.29 3.02 -15.93
C ILE A 14 -12.11 1.61 -15.35
N TRP A 15 -13.07 1.14 -14.56
CA TRP A 15 -13.09 -0.21 -14.01
C TRP A 15 -13.21 -1.28 -15.09
N GLN A 16 -14.04 -1.02 -16.12
CA GLN A 16 -14.12 -1.92 -17.28
C GLN A 16 -12.81 -1.92 -18.08
N ALA A 17 -12.23 -0.73 -18.31
CA ALA A 17 -10.97 -0.61 -19.03
C ALA A 17 -9.80 -1.33 -18.32
N ILE A 18 -9.70 -1.23 -16.99
CA ILE A 18 -8.71 -1.95 -16.19
C ILE A 18 -8.91 -3.46 -16.29
N GLY A 19 -10.16 -3.94 -16.29
CA GLY A 19 -10.48 -5.37 -16.42
C GLY A 19 -10.22 -5.95 -17.82
N GLU A 20 -10.52 -5.20 -18.88
CA GLU A 20 -10.33 -5.64 -20.27
C GLU A 20 -8.89 -5.45 -20.78
N ARG A 21 -8.14 -4.49 -20.22
CA ARG A 21 -6.77 -4.15 -20.60
C ARG A 21 -5.88 -4.15 -19.36
N PRO A 22 -5.32 -5.31 -18.97
CA PRO A 22 -4.55 -5.43 -17.72
C PRO A 22 -3.33 -4.48 -17.68
N TRP A 23 -2.78 -4.11 -18.83
CA TRP A 23 -1.67 -3.16 -18.94
C TRP A 23 -1.96 -1.77 -18.34
N ILE A 24 -3.22 -1.32 -18.35
CA ILE A 24 -3.61 -0.05 -17.72
C ILE A 24 -3.48 -0.18 -16.20
N GLY A 25 -3.96 -1.30 -15.65
CA GLY A 25 -3.78 -1.62 -14.23
C GLY A 25 -2.32 -1.76 -13.83
N LEU A 26 -1.50 -2.42 -14.67
CA LEU A 26 -0.05 -2.56 -14.45
C LEU A 26 0.69 -1.22 -14.51
N GLY A 27 0.31 -0.33 -15.42
CA GLY A 27 0.85 1.03 -15.48
C GLY A 27 0.54 1.82 -14.21
N LEU A 28 -0.69 1.74 -13.70
CA LEU A 28 -1.07 2.35 -12.42
C LEU A 28 -0.27 1.74 -11.25
N ALA A 29 -0.14 0.41 -11.20
CA ALA A 29 0.64 -0.27 -10.18
C ALA A 29 2.11 0.17 -10.18
N LEU A 30 2.71 0.33 -11.36
CA LEU A 30 4.07 0.83 -11.50
C LEU A 30 4.21 2.26 -10.94
N VAL A 31 3.28 3.16 -11.28
CA VAL A 31 3.28 4.53 -10.73
C VAL A 31 3.18 4.51 -9.21
N VAL A 32 2.30 3.68 -8.65
CA VAL A 32 2.16 3.54 -7.18
C VAL A 32 3.47 3.06 -6.56
N ILE A 33 4.13 2.03 -7.12
CA ILE A 33 5.42 1.52 -6.62
C ILE A 33 6.49 2.62 -6.65
N LEU A 34 6.57 3.38 -7.74
CA LEU A 34 7.56 4.46 -7.87
C LEU A 34 7.33 5.56 -6.83
N LEU A 35 6.07 5.98 -6.62
CA LEU A 35 5.72 6.99 -5.62
C LEU A 35 5.97 6.49 -4.19
N ASP A 36 5.64 5.24 -3.90
CA ASP A 36 5.90 4.60 -2.61
C ASP A 36 7.40 4.56 -2.30
N GLN A 37 8.22 4.11 -3.24
CA GLN A 37 9.67 4.05 -3.04
C GLN A 37 10.31 5.43 -2.95
N TRP A 38 9.84 6.40 -3.75
CA TRP A 38 10.33 7.78 -3.66
C TRP A 38 9.98 8.43 -2.32
N SER A 39 8.74 8.27 -1.84
CA SER A 39 8.32 8.82 -0.54
C SER A 39 9.08 8.19 0.64
N LYS A 40 9.39 6.88 0.58
CA LYS A 40 10.25 6.22 1.58
C LYS A 40 11.67 6.78 1.59
N GLN A 41 12.25 7.01 0.41
CA GLN A 41 13.57 7.62 0.30
C GLN A 41 13.57 9.02 0.91
N LEU A 42 12.58 9.84 0.58
CA LEU A 42 12.41 11.16 1.17
C LEU A 42 12.31 11.09 2.70
N ALA A 43 11.54 10.15 3.26
CA ALA A 43 11.43 9.96 4.70
C ALA A 43 12.77 9.59 5.35
N MET A 44 13.57 8.72 4.72
CA MET A 44 14.91 8.36 5.23
C MET A 44 15.89 9.54 5.20
N ASP A 45 15.77 10.44 4.22
CA ASP A 45 16.68 11.58 4.06
C ASP A 45 16.30 12.77 4.96
N THR A 46 15.02 12.89 5.35
CA THR A 46 14.49 14.11 5.99
C THR A 46 14.02 13.92 7.43
N LEU A 47 13.66 12.71 7.85
CA LEU A 47 13.10 12.46 9.18
C LEU A 47 14.11 11.77 10.10
N GLN A 48 14.03 12.10 11.39
CA GLN A 48 14.80 11.41 12.42
C GLN A 48 14.08 10.13 12.87
N PHE A 49 14.86 9.08 13.16
CA PHE A 49 14.30 7.79 13.54
C PHE A 49 13.49 7.89 14.85
N ARG A 50 12.22 7.48 14.78
CA ARG A 50 11.24 7.53 15.87
C ARG A 50 11.05 8.90 16.52
N GLN A 51 11.29 9.98 15.78
CA GLN A 51 10.89 11.31 16.20
C GLN A 51 9.69 11.76 15.36
N PRO A 52 8.54 12.09 15.99
CA PRO A 52 7.39 12.61 15.27
C PRO A 52 7.62 14.07 14.89
N GLU A 53 7.38 14.38 13.61
CA GLU A 53 7.44 15.72 13.03
C GLU A 53 6.02 16.18 12.67
N ALA A 54 5.50 17.17 13.38
CA ALA A 54 4.12 17.62 13.22
C ALA A 54 3.89 18.30 11.86
N VAL A 55 2.91 17.81 11.11
CA VAL A 55 2.48 18.41 9.84
C VAL A 55 1.19 19.20 10.02
N THR A 56 0.27 18.67 10.84
CA THR A 56 -0.94 19.38 11.28
C THR A 56 -1.15 19.15 12.78
N SER A 57 -2.20 19.73 13.37
CA SER A 57 -2.49 19.56 14.80
C SER A 57 -2.90 18.13 15.22
N TRP A 58 -3.12 17.23 14.26
CA TRP A 58 -3.57 15.86 14.50
C TRP A 58 -2.80 14.82 13.68
N PHE A 59 -1.78 15.22 12.93
CA PHE A 59 -1.03 14.35 12.02
C PHE A 59 0.46 14.68 12.03
N ASP A 60 1.25 13.65 12.34
CA ASP A 60 2.71 13.70 12.38
C ASP A 60 3.30 12.79 11.30
N TRP A 61 4.43 13.19 10.75
CA TRP A 61 5.32 12.31 10.02
C TRP A 61 6.28 11.62 10.98
N MET A 62 6.50 10.33 10.81
CA MET A 62 7.41 9.57 11.66
C MET A 62 8.11 8.48 10.86
N LEU A 63 9.45 8.46 10.95
CA LEU A 63 10.24 7.38 10.40
C LEU A 63 10.28 6.20 11.37
N THR A 64 9.72 5.07 10.95
CA THR A 64 9.78 3.81 11.67
C THR A 64 10.07 2.66 10.71
N TYR A 65 10.81 1.65 11.18
CA TYR A 65 11.10 0.43 10.44
C TYR A 65 10.24 -0.70 10.99
N ASN A 66 9.22 -1.11 10.23
CA ASN A 66 8.33 -2.21 10.59
C ASN A 66 8.94 -3.56 10.15
N THR A 67 9.16 -4.47 11.09
CA THR A 67 9.72 -5.81 10.81
C THR A 67 8.71 -6.82 10.27
N GLY A 68 7.44 -6.44 10.10
CA GLY A 68 6.46 -7.20 9.32
C GLY A 68 5.37 -7.91 10.12
N ALA A 69 5.27 -7.71 11.44
CA ALA A 69 4.21 -8.31 12.26
C ALA A 69 3.17 -7.26 12.69
N ALA A 70 2.03 -7.20 11.98
CA ALA A 70 0.91 -6.35 12.39
C ALA A 70 0.25 -6.84 13.70
N PHE A 71 0.38 -8.14 13.99
CA PHE A 71 -0.13 -8.76 15.21
C PHE A 71 1.00 -9.42 15.99
N SER A 72 1.17 -9.05 17.26
CA SER A 72 2.27 -9.51 18.11
C SER A 72 2.30 -11.02 18.31
N PHE A 73 1.14 -11.70 18.26
CA PHE A 73 1.09 -13.17 18.39
C PHE A 73 1.71 -13.91 17.20
N LEU A 74 1.87 -13.25 16.04
CA LEU A 74 2.56 -13.82 14.87
C LEU A 74 4.05 -13.46 14.85
N ALA A 75 4.51 -12.57 15.72
CA ALA A 75 5.90 -12.09 15.72
C ALA A 75 6.91 -13.22 16.00
N GLU A 76 6.52 -14.24 16.76
CA GLU A 76 7.36 -15.39 17.11
C GLU A 76 7.31 -16.53 16.09
N ALA A 77 6.50 -16.43 15.03
CA ALA A 77 6.30 -17.50 14.05
C ALA A 77 7.49 -17.72 13.09
N GLY A 78 8.72 -17.40 13.49
CA GLY A 78 9.93 -17.79 12.76
C GLY A 78 10.31 -16.89 11.57
N GLY A 79 9.88 -15.63 11.56
CA GLY A 79 10.34 -14.65 10.57
C GLY A 79 9.78 -14.81 9.16
N TRP A 80 8.70 -15.58 8.99
CA TRP A 80 8.03 -15.77 7.70
C TRP A 80 7.61 -14.43 7.07
N GLN A 81 7.37 -13.38 7.85
CA GLN A 81 6.94 -12.05 7.37
C GLN A 81 7.93 -11.39 6.39
N ARG A 82 9.17 -11.90 6.31
CA ARG A 82 10.18 -11.44 5.34
C ARG A 82 10.24 -12.31 4.08
N TRP A 83 9.78 -13.55 4.15
CA TRP A 83 9.98 -14.57 3.11
C TRP A 83 8.66 -15.08 2.50
N PHE A 84 7.53 -14.86 3.17
CA PHE A 84 6.16 -15.20 2.78
C PHE A 84 5.25 -13.97 2.89
#